data_AF-A0A6M8UGP8-F1
#
_entry.id   AF-A0A6M8UGP8-F1
#
_cell.length_a   1.000
_cell.length_b   1.000
_cell.length_c   1.000
_cell.angle_alpha   90.00
_cell.angle_beta   90.00
_cell.angle_gamma   90.00
#
_symmetry.space_group_name_H-M   'P 1'
#
loop_
_entity.id
_entity.type
_entity.pdbx_description
1 polymer ?
#
loop_
_entity_poly.entity_id
_entity_poly.type
_entity_poly.pdbx_seq_one_letter_code
_entity_poly.pdbx_strand_id
1 'polypeptide(L)' 'MNHPADLAAYIAQMEQMLDLELNETRRAELLTQMTRIAAMAEPLMAFPLDDRLEVAGVYRA' A
#
# COMPACT_ATOMS: atom_id res chain seq x y z
N MET A 1 8.50 7.87 -1.34
CA MET A 1 8.21 6.44 -1.15
C MET A 1 7.30 5.84 -2.23
N ASN A 2 7.04 6.52 -3.36
CA ASN A 2 6.15 5.99 -4.41
C ASN A 2 6.88 5.77 -5.75
N HIS A 3 8.18 5.44 -5.74
CA HIS A 3 8.86 5.04 -6.97
C HIS A 3 8.59 3.55 -7.25
N PRO A 4 8.44 3.15 -8.53
CA PRO A 4 8.16 1.75 -8.90
C PRO A 4 9.20 0.75 -8.36
N ALA A 5 10.47 1.16 -8.25
CA ALA A 5 11.53 0.34 -7.68
C ALA A 5 11.34 0.09 -6.17
N ASP A 6 10.87 1.09 -5.42
CA ASP A 6 10.58 0.97 -3.99
C ASP A 6 9.40 0.01 -3.76
N LEU A 7 8.36 0.12 -4.60
CA LEU A 7 7.18 -0.76 -4.53
C LEU A 7 7.51 -2.21 -4.90
N ALA A 8 8.39 -2.44 -5.87
CA ALA A 8 8.83 -3.79 -6.22
C ALA A 8 9.58 -4.46 -5.05
N ALA A 9 10.47 -3.71 -4.39
CA ALA A 9 11.17 -4.18 -3.19
C ALA A 9 10.20 -4.47 -2.04
N TYR A 10 9.22 -3.58 -1.83
CA TYR A 10 8.15 -3.78 -0.85
C TYR A 10 7.34 -5.05 -1.11
N ILE A 11 6.93 -5.30 -2.36
CA ILE A 11 6.19 -6.52 -2.74
C ILE A 11 7.02 -7.76 -2.43
N ALA A 12 8.31 -7.79 -2.79
CA ALA A 12 9.18 -8.93 -2.51
C ALA A 12 9.33 -9.17 -0.99
N GLN A 13 9.41 -8.12 -0.19
CA GLN A 13 9.44 -8.23 1.27
C GLN A 13 8.12 -8.77 1.84
N MET A 14 6.99 -8.27 1.36
CA MET A 14 5.67 -8.72 1.82
C MET A 14 5.36 -10.15 1.42
N GLU A 15 5.83 -10.60 0.25
CA GLU A 15 5.72 -12.00 -0.18
C GLU A 15 6.35 -12.95 0.86
N GLN A 16 7.54 -12.60 1.38
CA GLN A 16 8.21 -13.37 2.44
C GLN A 16 7.52 -13.25 3.80
N MET A 17 7.13 -12.03 4.20
CA MET A 17 6.54 -11.79 5.52
C MET A 17 5.15 -12.44 5.68
N LEU A 18 4.40 -12.55 4.59
CA LEU A 18 3.04 -13.08 4.59
C LEU A 18 2.96 -14.55 4.14
N ASP A 19 4.12 -15.18 3.87
CA ASP A 19 4.21 -16.56 3.37
C ASP A 19 3.33 -16.79 2.13
N LEU A 20 3.45 -15.89 1.14
CA LEU A 20 2.69 -15.93 -0.10
C LEU A 20 3.54 -16.48 -1.25
N GLU A 21 2.98 -17.35 -2.07
CA GLU A 21 3.64 -17.81 -3.30
C GLU A 21 3.12 -17.02 -4.51
N LEU A 22 3.96 -16.13 -5.06
CA LEU A 22 3.65 -15.42 -6.28
C LEU A 22 4.60 -15.84 -7.40
N ASN A 23 4.03 -16.16 -8.56
CA ASN A 23 4.83 -16.29 -9.78
C ASN A 23 5.14 -14.90 -10.37
N GLU A 24 6.04 -14.87 -11.35
CA GLU A 24 6.48 -13.63 -11.97
C GLU A 24 5.33 -12.82 -12.58
N THR A 25 4.39 -13.48 -13.26
CA THR A 25 3.21 -12.82 -13.84
C THR A 25 2.36 -12.12 -12.78
N ARG A 26 2.06 -12.81 -11.66
CA ARG A 26 1.27 -12.23 -10.56
C ARG A 26 2.00 -11.08 -9.86
N ARG A 27 3.33 -11.17 -9.70
CA ARG A 27 4.13 -10.06 -9.17
C ARG A 27 4.04 -8.82 -10.06
N ALA A 28 4.16 -8.98 -11.38
CA ALA A 28 4.06 -7.87 -12.32
C ALA A 28 2.67 -7.21 -12.32
N GLU A 29 1.60 -8.02 -12.24
CA GLU A 29 0.23 -7.51 -12.12
C GLU A 29 0.03 -6.78 -10.78
N LEU A 30 0.51 -7.35 -9.67
CA LEU A 30 0.42 -6.73 -8.35
C LEU A 30 1.15 -5.39 -8.31
N LEU A 31 2.37 -5.31 -8.87
CA LEU A 31 3.12 -4.06 -8.98
C LEU A 31 2.34 -3.00 -9.76
N THR A 32 1.68 -3.39 -10.86
CA THR A 32 0.83 -2.48 -11.64
C THR A 32 -0.33 -1.95 -10.80
N GLN A 33 -1.04 -2.82 -10.07
CA GLN A 33 -2.18 -2.40 -9.25
C GLN A 33 -1.75 -1.55 -8.06
N MET A 34 -0.67 -1.93 -7.35
CA MET A 34 -0.13 -1.15 -6.24
C MET A 34 0.31 0.24 -6.69
N THR A 35 0.93 0.36 -7.86
CA THR A 35 1.30 1.67 -8.43
C THR A 35 0.07 2.55 -8.65
N ARG A 36 -1.03 1.97 -9.18
CA ARG A 36 -2.29 2.71 -9.38
C ARG A 36 -2.93 3.11 -8.05
N ILE A 37 -2.95 2.22 -7.06
CA ILE A 37 -3.48 2.50 -5.72
C ILE A 37 -2.67 3.61 -5.05
N ALA A 38 -1.33 3.57 -5.15
CA ALA A 38 -0.46 4.60 -4.60
C ALA A 38 -0.77 5.98 -5.21
N ALA A 39 -1.00 6.04 -6.53
CA ALA A 39 -1.41 7.27 -7.20
C ALA A 39 -2.81 7.75 -6.76
N MET A 40 -3.78 6.84 -6.61
CA MET A 40 -5.12 7.20 -6.10
C MET A 40 -5.09 7.65 -4.64
N ALA A 41 -4.16 7.14 -3.83
CA ALA A 41 -3.99 7.50 -2.44
C ALA A 41 -3.17 8.78 -2.23
N GLU A 42 -2.43 9.24 -3.25
CA GLU A 42 -1.57 10.43 -3.15
C GLU A 42 -2.32 11.68 -2.64
N PRO A 43 -3.54 12.02 -3.12
CA PRO A 43 -4.28 13.18 -2.61
C PRO A 43 -4.67 13.03 -1.14
N LEU A 44 -4.95 11.80 -0.69
CA LEU A 44 -5.28 11.51 0.71
C LEU A 44 -4.05 11.67 1.61
N MET A 45 -2.90 11.18 1.16
CA MET A 45 -1.64 11.33 1.90
C MET A 45 -1.14 12.77 1.97
N ALA A 46 -1.48 13.60 0.97
CA ALA A 46 -1.17 15.02 0.94
C ALA A 46 -2.12 15.87 1.82
N PHE A 47 -3.27 15.31 2.23
CA PHE A 47 -4.21 16.01 3.09
C PHE A 47 -3.64 16.14 4.52
N PRO A 48 -3.58 17.35 5.09
CA PRO A 48 -3.06 17.55 6.43
C PRO A 48 -3.96 16.86 7.46
N LEU A 49 -3.36 16.07 8.35
CA LEU A 49 -4.05 15.45 9.47
C LEU A 49 -3.77 16.25 10.74
N ASP A 50 -4.81 16.68 11.43
CA ASP A 50 -4.71 17.23 12.78
C ASP A 50 -4.44 16.09 13.79
N ASP A 51 -3.73 16.38 14.87
CA ASP A 51 -3.35 15.40 15.92
C ASP A 51 -4.55 14.71 16.62
N ARG A 52 -5.77 15.21 16.41
CA ARG A 52 -7.00 14.76 17.07
C ARG A 52 -8.04 14.21 16.09
N LEU A 53 -7.61 13.74 14.91
CA LEU A 53 -8.54 13.05 14.01
C LEU A 53 -9.06 11.76 14.66
N GLU A 54 -10.34 11.78 15.03
CA GLU A 54 -11.05 10.56 15.40
C GLU A 54 -11.22 9.68 14.16
N VAL A 55 -10.98 8.38 14.31
CA VAL A 55 -11.29 7.40 13.26
C VAL A 55 -12.81 7.32 13.13
N ALA A 56 -13.32 7.32 11.89
CA ALA A 56 -14.76 7.34 11.60
C ALA A 56 -15.58 6.19 12.24
N GLY A 57 -14.94 5.16 12.81
CA GLY A 57 -15.57 4.11 13.59
C GLY A 57 -14.87 3.90 14.92
N VAL A 58 -15.34 4.54 15.98
CA VAL A 58 -14.93 4.21 17.35
C VAL A 58 -15.74 3.01 17.82
N TYR A 59 -15.09 1.87 18.03
CA TYR A 59 -15.72 0.71 18.66
C TYR A 59 -16.16 1.08 20.07
N ARG A 60 -17.44 0.88 20.38
CA ARG A 60 -17.98 1.01 21.73
C ARG A 60 -18.28 -0.41 22.23
N ALA A 61 -17.48 -0.85 23.20
CA ALA A 61 -17.64 -2.12 23.91
C ALA A 61 -18.83 -2.08 24.87
#